data_AF-A0A971SUK3-F1
#
_entry.id   AF-A0A971SUK3-F1
#
_cell.length_a   1.000
_cell.length_b   1.000
_cell.length_c   1.000
_cell.angle_alpha   90.00
_cell.angle_beta   90.00
_cell.angle_gamma   90.00
#
_symmetry.space_group_name_H-M   'P 1'
#
loop_
_entity.id
_entity.type
_entity.pdbx_description
1 polymer ?
#
loop_
_entity_poly.entity_id
_entity_poly.type
_entity_poly.pdbx_seq_one_letter_code
_entity_poly.pdbx_strand_id
1 'polypeptide(L)'
;MTDSASQALSILRDTSNFEWYVIPFLLVVIYIYHNEIRLKNYSAVFAGLALWGCDWFNEIWNALVFHFTQYAPVWGTPGDSAYVILIGLNIEISLMFLLMGVACTI
;
A
#
# COMPACT_ATOMS: atom_id res chain seq x y z
N MET A 1 22.93 2.82 8.64
CA MET A 1 21.60 3.14 8.09
C MET A 1 21.76 4.27 7.08
N THR A 2 21.15 4.17 5.90
CA THR A 2 21.17 5.27 4.90
C THR A 2 20.26 6.43 5.32
N ASP A 3 20.51 7.62 4.79
CA ASP A 3 19.70 8.81 5.10
C ASP A 3 18.23 8.61 4.71
N SER A 4 17.99 7.99 3.54
CA SER A 4 16.65 7.62 3.06
C SER A 4 15.93 6.65 3.99
N ALA A 5 16.64 5.65 4.52
CA ALA A 5 16.06 4.68 5.45
C ALA A 5 15.74 5.33 6.80
N SER A 6 16.56 6.28 7.25
CA SER A 6 16.33 7.04 8.48
C SER A 6 15.09 7.93 8.38
N GLN A 7 14.90 8.58 7.22
CA GLN A 7 13.71 9.39 6.94
C GLN A 7 12.44 8.53 6.84
N ALA A 8 12.49 7.39 6.16
CA ALA A 8 11.36 6.47 6.08
C ALA A 8 10.97 5.92 7.47
N LEU A 9 11.95 5.69 8.34
CA LEU A 9 11.72 5.25 9.71
C LEU A 9 11.09 6.35 10.57
N SER A 10 11.45 7.62 10.39
CA SER A 10 10.90 8.73 11.20
C SER A 10 9.41 8.98 10.97
N ILE A 11 8.90 8.64 9.79
CA ILE A 11 7.48 8.82 9.42
C ILE A 11 6.68 7.51 9.51
N LEU A 12 7.33 6.40 9.87
CA LEU A 12 6.71 5.08 9.88
C LEU A 12 5.56 5.03 10.89
N ARG A 13 4.35 4.77 10.40
CA ARG A 13 3.11 4.67 11.19
C ARG A 13 2.82 5.91 12.02
N ASP A 14 3.33 7.07 11.60
CA ASP A 14 3.01 8.34 12.24
C ASP A 14 1.62 8.82 11.78
N THR A 15 0.69 8.89 12.73
CA THR A 15 -0.68 9.34 12.49
C THR A 15 -0.80 10.85 12.31
N SER A 16 0.24 11.63 12.61
CA SER A 16 0.21 13.09 12.42
C SER A 16 0.24 13.50 10.94
N ASN A 17 0.71 12.61 10.06
CA ASN A 17 0.78 12.82 8.62
C ASN A 17 -0.53 12.50 7.89
N PHE A 18 -1.60 12.10 8.59
CA PHE A 18 -2.85 11.71 7.94
C PHE A 18 -3.49 12.87 7.17
N GLU A 19 -3.63 12.67 5.86
CA GLU A 19 -4.25 13.64 4.96
C GLU A 19 -5.70 13.28 4.63
N TRP A 20 -6.55 14.29 4.54
CA TRP A 20 -7.99 14.12 4.31
C TRP A 20 -8.34 13.50 2.96
N TYR A 21 -7.47 13.62 1.96
CA TYR A 21 -7.71 13.07 0.62
C TYR A 21 -7.76 11.53 0.60
N VAL A 22 -7.25 10.85 1.64
CA VAL A 22 -7.32 9.38 1.74
C VAL A 22 -8.77 8.90 1.81
N ILE A 23 -9.65 9.66 2.47
CA ILE A 23 -11.06 9.30 2.68
C ILE A 23 -11.81 9.11 1.35
N PRO A 24 -11.81 10.07 0.40
CA PRO A 24 -12.48 9.86 -0.87
C PRO A 24 -11.88 8.69 -1.68
N PHE A 25 -10.56 8.45 -1.66
CA PHE A 25 -9.99 7.28 -2.34
C PHE A 25 -10.46 5.95 -1.71
N LEU A 26 -10.52 5.88 -0.38
CA LEU A 26 -11.06 4.71 0.31
C LEU A 26 -12.52 4.45 -0.08
N LEU A 27 -13.35 5.50 -0.17
CA LEU A 27 -14.73 5.37 -0.62
C LEU A 27 -14.84 4.87 -2.07
N VAL A 28 -13.95 5.31 -2.97
CA VAL A 28 -13.88 4.81 -4.35
C VAL A 28 -13.56 3.32 -4.38
N VAL A 29 -12.58 2.86 -3.61
CA VAL A 29 -12.25 1.43 -3.50
C VAL A 29 -13.46 0.64 -3.00
N ILE A 30 -14.09 1.06 -1.91
CA ILE A 30 -15.28 0.40 -1.35
C ILE A 30 -16.40 0.33 -2.39
N TYR A 31 -16.67 1.44 -3.08
CA TYR A 31 -17.74 1.51 -4.07
C TYR A 31 -17.51 0.56 -5.25
N ILE A 32 -16.27 0.51 -5.78
CA ILE A 32 -15.91 -0.39 -6.89
C ILE A 32 -16.06 -1.85 -6.45
N TYR A 33 -15.49 -2.23 -5.32
CA TYR A 33 -15.61 -3.61 -4.82
C TYR A 33 -17.06 -4.00 -4.54
N HIS A 34 -17.86 -3.09 -3.97
CA HIS A 34 -19.28 -3.31 -3.77
C HIS A 34 -20.01 -3.55 -5.12
N ASN A 35 -19.68 -2.78 -6.15
CA ASN A 35 -20.24 -2.95 -7.48
C ASN A 35 -19.86 -4.31 -8.11
N GLU A 36 -18.58 -4.70 -8.06
CA GLU A 36 -18.12 -5.99 -8.59
C GLU A 36 -18.79 -7.17 -7.89
N ILE A 37 -18.97 -7.10 -6.56
CA ILE A 37 -19.72 -8.10 -5.79
C ILE A 37 -21.18 -8.14 -6.23
N ARG A 38 -21.83 -7.00 -6.43
CA ARG A 38 -23.22 -6.92 -6.89
C ARG A 38 -23.40 -7.52 -8.28
N LEU A 39 -22.41 -7.33 -9.16
CA LEU A 39 -22.36 -7.95 -10.49
C LEU A 39 -21.95 -9.43 -10.46
N LYS A 40 -21.65 -9.99 -9.26
CA LYS A 40 -21.11 -11.34 -9.06
C LYS A 40 -19.78 -11.57 -9.80
N ASN A 41 -19.04 -10.50 -10.09
CA ASN A 41 -17.73 -10.55 -10.72
C ASN A 41 -16.66 -10.80 -9.66
N TYR A 42 -16.67 -12.00 -9.08
CA TYR A 42 -15.73 -12.37 -8.03
C TYR A 42 -14.30 -12.47 -8.55
N SER A 43 -14.11 -12.75 -9.84
CA SER A 43 -12.79 -12.77 -10.47
C SER A 43 -12.08 -11.42 -10.33
N ALA A 44 -12.78 -10.31 -10.56
CA ALA A 44 -12.24 -8.95 -10.38
C ALA A 44 -11.89 -8.66 -8.91
N VAL A 45 -12.79 -9.04 -7.99
CA VAL A 45 -12.56 -8.88 -6.54
C VAL A 45 -11.29 -9.63 -6.10
N PHE A 46 -11.14 -10.89 -6.52
CA PHE A 46 -9.97 -11.70 -6.18
C PHE A 46 -8.71 -11.20 -6.86
N ALA A 47 -8.77 -10.68 -8.09
CA ALA A 47 -7.61 -10.10 -8.75
C ALA A 47 -7.11 -8.84 -8.03
N GLY A 48 -8.02 -7.96 -7.60
CA GLY A 48 -7.71 -6.80 -6.75
C GLY A 48 -7.04 -7.21 -5.44
N LEU A 49 -7.63 -8.17 -4.73
CA LEU A 49 -7.06 -8.69 -3.47
C LEU A 49 -5.74 -9.42 -3.67
N ALA A 50 -5.57 -10.14 -4.78
CA ALA A 50 -4.35 -10.88 -5.08
C ALA A 50 -3.20 -9.91 -5.36
N LEU A 51 -3.40 -8.89 -6.21
CA LEU A 51 -2.36 -7.92 -6.53
C LEU A 51 -1.96 -7.11 -5.29
N TRP A 52 -2.95 -6.66 -4.50
CA TRP A 52 -2.73 -6.04 -3.21
C TRP A 52 -1.96 -6.95 -2.23
N GLY A 53 -2.33 -8.22 -2.14
CA GLY A 53 -1.64 -9.19 -1.30
C GLY A 53 -0.20 -9.47 -1.73
N CYS A 54 0.07 -9.51 -3.04
CA CYS A 54 1.42 -9.62 -3.58
C CYS A 54 2.29 -8.43 -3.19
N ASP A 55 1.75 -7.21 -3.22
CA ASP A 55 2.45 -6.01 -2.79
C ASP A 55 2.78 -6.05 -1.30
N TRP A 56 1.81 -6.39 -0.45
CA TRP A 56 2.05 -6.61 0.99
C TRP A 56 3.14 -7.65 1.26
N PHE A 57 3.14 -8.76 0.52
CA PHE A 57 4.18 -9.78 0.66
C PHE A 57 5.57 -9.23 0.34
N ASN A 58 5.69 -8.49 -0.77
CA ASN A 58 6.95 -7.86 -1.17
C ASN A 58 7.46 -6.87 -0.10
N GLU A 59 6.57 -6.05 0.45
CA GLU A 59 6.95 -5.03 1.42
C GLU A 59 7.21 -5.60 2.82
N ILE A 60 6.58 -6.72 3.20
CA ILE A 60 6.93 -7.45 4.42
C ILE A 60 8.37 -7.99 4.32
N TRP A 61 8.72 -8.65 3.22
CA TRP A 61 10.08 -9.12 3.01
C TRP A 61 11.09 -7.95 2.98
N ASN A 62 10.77 -6.86 2.29
CA ASN A 62 11.58 -5.65 2.23
C ASN A 62 11.85 -5.07 3.63
N ALA A 63 10.81 -4.98 4.46
CA ALA A 63 10.90 -4.53 5.85
C ALA A 63 11.72 -5.50 6.72
N LEU A 64 11.62 -6.82 6.51
CA LEU A 64 12.44 -7.81 7.21
C LEU A 64 13.91 -7.68 6.84
N VAL A 65 14.24 -7.49 5.55
CA VAL A 65 15.62 -7.23 5.11
C VAL A 65 16.18 -6.01 5.82
N PHE A 66 15.42 -4.91 5.90
CA PHE A 66 15.84 -3.74 6.65
C PHE A 66 16.02 -4.05 8.15
N HIS A 67 15.08 -4.77 8.76
CA HIS A 67 15.11 -5.12 10.18
C HIS A 67 16.35 -5.95 10.54
N PHE A 68 16.78 -6.88 9.68
CA PHE A 68 17.96 -7.70 9.96
C PHE A 68 19.28 -7.03 9.56
N THR A 69 19.30 -6.24 8.50
CA THR A 69 20.54 -5.61 7.99
C THR A 69 20.85 -4.27 8.65
N GLN A 70 19.84 -3.55 9.13
CA GLN A 70 19.94 -2.18 9.70
C GLN A 70 20.69 -1.18 8.79
N TYR A 71 20.80 -1.51 7.50
CA TYR A 71 21.56 -0.74 6.52
C TYR A 71 20.64 0.08 5.63
N ALA A 72 19.87 -0.59 4.77
CA ALA A 72 18.89 0.02 3.88
C ALA A 72 17.82 -1.02 3.52
N PRO A 73 16.56 -0.61 3.31
CA PRO A 73 15.60 -1.45 2.63
C PRO A 73 16.03 -1.66 1.17
N VAL A 74 15.51 -2.71 0.52
CA VAL A 74 15.81 -3.02 -0.89
C VAL A 74 15.29 -1.90 -1.80
N TRP A 75 14.14 -1.32 -1.44
CA TRP A 75 13.64 -0.06 -1.98
C TRP A 75 12.83 0.66 -0.90
N GLY A 76 12.61 1.96 -1.08
CA GLY A 76 11.87 2.78 -0.12
C GLY A 76 10.90 3.71 -0.82
N THR A 77 9.84 4.08 -0.11
CA THR A 77 8.89 5.10 -0.53
C THR A 77 9.36 6.50 -0.15
N PRO A 78 9.02 7.53 -0.94
CA PRO A 78 9.36 8.91 -0.64
C PRO A 78 8.70 9.38 0.67
N GLY A 79 9.30 10.39 1.30
CA GLY A 79 8.93 10.86 2.64
C GLY A 79 7.56 11.57 2.75
N ASP A 80 7.00 12.04 1.64
CA ASP A 80 5.70 12.72 1.62
C ASP A 80 4.59 11.72 1.33
N SER A 81 3.95 11.22 2.38
CA SER A 81 2.82 10.30 2.31
C SER A 81 1.87 10.50 3.47
N ALA A 82 0.57 10.32 3.22
CA ALA A 82 -0.48 10.43 4.22
C ALA A 82 -0.34 9.39 5.34
N TYR A 83 0.15 8.19 5.03
CA TYR A 83 0.41 7.18 6.04
C TYR A 83 1.32 6.07 5.52
N VAL A 84 2.49 5.91 6.15
CA VAL A 84 3.44 4.84 5.85
C VAL A 84 3.19 3.65 6.77
N ILE A 85 2.83 2.50 6.19
CA ILE A 85 2.44 1.29 6.92
C ILE A 85 3.68 0.41 7.20
N LEU A 86 4.47 0.18 6.16
CA LEU A 86 5.77 -0.50 6.16
C LEU A 86 6.76 0.35 5.38
N ILE A 87 8.05 0.09 5.56
CA ILE A 87 9.07 0.73 4.74
C ILE A 87 8.87 0.23 3.29
N GLY A 88 8.50 1.14 2.39
CA GLY A 88 8.11 0.82 1.01
C GLY A 88 6.60 0.69 0.77
N LEU A 89 5.77 0.56 1.82
CA LEU A 89 4.31 0.49 1.71
C LEU A 89 3.64 1.70 2.36
N ASN A 90 2.95 2.49 1.55
CA ASN A 90 2.07 3.54 2.04
C ASN A 90 0.60 3.28 1.69
N ILE A 91 -0.28 4.08 2.28
CA ILE A 91 -1.73 3.93 2.09
C ILE A 91 -2.16 4.20 0.65
N GLU A 92 -1.50 5.12 -0.04
CA GLU A 92 -1.76 5.48 -1.43
C GLU A 92 -1.46 4.32 -2.38
N ILE A 93 -0.31 3.67 -2.21
CA ILE A 93 0.11 2.48 -2.96
C ILE A 93 -0.83 1.31 -2.66
N SER A 94 -1.17 1.09 -1.39
CA SER A 94 -2.11 0.04 -0.97
C SER A 94 -3.49 0.20 -1.65
N LEU A 95 -4.05 1.42 -1.65
CA LEU A 95 -5.32 1.71 -2.33
C LEU A 95 -5.19 1.61 -3.86
N MET A 96 -4.08 2.07 -4.42
CA MET A 96 -3.79 1.97 -5.86
C MET A 96 -3.79 0.50 -6.32
N PHE A 97 -3.14 -0.42 -5.60
CA PHE A 97 -3.08 -1.83 -6.00
C PHE A 97 -4.43 -2.54 -5.91
N LEU A 98 -5.27 -2.19 -4.93
CA LEU A 98 -6.67 -2.67 -4.87
C LEU A 98 -7.44 -2.25 -6.13
N LEU A 99 -7.28 -1.02 -6.60
CA LEU A 99 -7.92 -0.53 -7.82
C LEU A 99 -7.32 -1.15 -9.08
N MET A 100 -5.99 -1.20 -9.16
CA MET A 100 -5.27 -1.73 -10.32
C MET A 100 -5.62 -3.20 -10.57
N GLY A 101 -5.65 -4.03 -9.53
CA GLY A 101 -5.96 -5.45 -9.70
C GLY A 101 -7.39 -5.69 -10.20
N VAL A 102 -8.35 -4.86 -9.79
CA VAL A 102 -9.70 -4.87 -10.38
C VAL A 102 -9.64 -4.39 -11.84
N ALA A 103 -8.95 -3.29 -12.12
CA ALA A 103 -8.85 -2.71 -13.46
C ALA A 103 -8.22 -3.66 -14.49
N CYS A 104 -7.26 -4.50 -14.09
CA CYS A 104 -6.64 -5.50 -14.97
C CYS A 104 -7.57 -6.66 -15.38
N THR A 105 -8.79 -6.73 -14.84
CA THR A 105 -9.76 -7.79 -15.17
C THR A 105 -10.89 -7.34 -16.09
N ILE A 106 -10.93 -6.06 -16.44
CA ILE A 106 -11.88 -5.44 -17.38
C ILE A 106 -11.30 -5.55 -18.80
#